data_AF-A0A2R7KWY5-F1
#
_entry.id   AF-A0A2R7KWY5-F1
#
_cell.length_a   1.000
_cell.length_b   1.000
_cell.length_c   1.000
_cell.angle_alpha   90.00
_cell.angle_beta   90.00
_cell.angle_gamma   90.00
#
_symmetry.space_group_name_H-M   'P 1'
#
loop_
_entity.id
_entity.type
_entity.pdbx_description
1 polymer ?
#
loop_
_entity_poly.entity_id
_entity_poly.type
_entity_poly.pdbx_seq_one_letter_code
_entity_poly.pdbx_strand_id
1 'polypeptide(L)'
;MTNIRTEIKTLVFFVAYFATAFICTKLDPGGPCTPGMGGALLFLSIPISLIYLIILFYKLYKSEDQQYLNSIYILTGIWILFFILLKLNV
;
A
#
# COMPACT_ATOMS: atom_id res chain seq x y z
N MET A 1 22.61 6.13 -11.54
CA MET A 1 21.69 5.83 -10.42
C MET A 1 20.62 6.90 -10.42
N THR A 2 19.41 6.59 -10.89
CA THR A 2 18.33 7.57 -10.96
C THR A 2 17.87 7.90 -9.54
N ASN A 3 18.03 9.17 -9.15
CA ASN A 3 17.59 9.70 -7.85
C ASN A 3 16.05 9.85 -7.89
N ILE A 4 15.36 8.70 -7.91
CA ILE A 4 13.90 8.65 -7.92
C ILE A 4 13.42 9.05 -6.52
N ARG A 5 12.59 10.10 -6.46
CA ARG A 5 11.99 10.61 -5.22
C ARG A 5 11.29 9.49 -4.46
N THR A 6 11.44 9.52 -3.14
CA THR A 6 10.85 8.53 -2.22
C THR A 6 9.33 8.41 -2.41
N GLU A 7 8.66 9.53 -2.68
CA GLU A 7 7.23 9.62 -3.01
C GLU A 7 6.84 8.70 -4.17
N ILE A 8 7.56 8.80 -5.30
CA ILE A 8 7.27 8.04 -6.52
C ILE A 8 7.51 6.55 -6.28
N LYS A 9 8.58 6.20 -5.55
CA LYS A 9 8.84 4.79 -5.19
C LYS A 9 7.70 4.20 -4.37
N THR A 10 7.19 4.97 -3.40
CA THR A 10 6.09 4.55 -2.54
C THR A 10 4.83 4.30 -3.37
N LEU A 11 4.49 5.26 -4.23
CA LEU A 11 3.32 5.18 -5.10
C LEU A 11 3.42 3.97 -6.04
N VAL A 12 4.54 3.81 -6.75
CA VAL A 12 4.75 2.70 -7.68
C VAL A 12 4.69 1.34 -6.95
N PHE A 13 5.28 1.23 -5.75
CA PHE A 13 5.22 0.00 -4.97
C PHE A 13 3.80 -0.39 -4.61
N PHE A 14 3.01 0.52 -4.01
CA PHE A 14 1.65 0.21 -3.59
C PHE A 14 0.73 -0.03 -4.80
N VAL A 15 0.85 0.74 -5.87
CA VAL A 15 0.06 0.52 -7.10
C VAL A 15 0.36 -0.85 -7.70
N ALA A 16 1.64 -1.21 -7.85
CA ALA A 16 2.03 -2.53 -8.35
C ALA A 16 1.54 -3.65 -7.41
N TYR A 17 1.67 -3.45 -6.09
CA TYR A 17 1.23 -4.42 -5.08
C TYR A 17 -0.28 -4.70 -5.17
N PHE A 18 -1.11 -3.65 -5.20
CA PHE A 18 -2.56 -3.81 -5.31
C PHE A 18 -2.97 -4.38 -6.68
N ALA A 19 -2.29 -4.01 -7.76
CA ALA A 19 -2.52 -4.62 -9.07
C ALA A 19 -2.23 -6.12 -9.06
N THR A 20 -1.11 -6.55 -8.47
CA THR A 20 -0.80 -7.98 -8.31
C THR A 20 -1.81 -8.69 -7.41
N ALA A 21 -2.25 -8.07 -6.31
CA ALA A 21 -3.28 -8.64 -5.45
C ALA A 21 -4.60 -8.86 -6.19
N PHE A 22 -5.00 -7.91 -7.04
CA PHE A 22 -6.20 -8.03 -7.87
C PHE A 22 -6.10 -9.09 -8.98
N ILE A 23 -4.91 -9.31 -9.54
CA ILE A 23 -4.69 -10.42 -10.48
C ILE A 23 -4.77 -11.76 -9.73
N CYS A 24 -4.15 -11.83 -8.54
CA CYS A 24 -4.18 -13.04 -7.71
C CYS A 24 -5.60 -13.39 -7.22
N THR A 25 -6.48 -12.43 -6.95
CA THR A 25 -7.89 -12.74 -6.62
C THR A 25 -8.65 -13.38 -7.78
N LYS A 26 -8.23 -13.15 -9.03
CA LYS A 26 -8.84 -13.81 -10.20
C LYS A 26 -8.28 -15.21 -10.45
N LEU A 27 -7.01 -15.42 -10.14
CA LEU A 27 -6.34 -16.73 -10.30
C LEU A 27 -6.73 -17.71 -9.19
N ASP A 28 -6.85 -17.22 -7.96
CA ASP A 28 -7.29 -17.98 -6.79
C ASP A 28 -8.32 -17.16 -6.00
N PRO A 29 -9.62 -17.31 -6.32
CA PRO A 29 -10.68 -16.60 -5.64
C PRO A 29 -10.88 -17.06 -4.17
N GLY A 30 -10.24 -18.16 -3.77
CA GLY A 30 -10.40 -18.74 -2.44
C GLY A 30 -11.72 -19.48 -2.25
N GLY A 31 -12.01 -19.81 -1.00
CA GLY A 31 -13.21 -20.55 -0.59
C GLY A 31 -13.92 -19.89 0.59
N PRO A 32 -15.09 -20.42 1.01
CA PRO A 32 -15.90 -19.83 2.08
C PRO A 32 -15.16 -19.72 3.43
N CYS A 33 -14.13 -20.54 3.63
CA CYS A 33 -13.34 -20.57 4.87
C CYS A 33 -11.85 -20.25 4.64
N THR A 34 -11.44 -19.98 3.40
CA THR A 34 -10.04 -19.74 3.04
C THR A 34 -9.94 -18.46 2.23
N PRO A 35 -9.25 -17.42 2.74
CA PRO A 35 -9.01 -16.24 1.93
C PRO A 35 -8.17 -16.66 0.72
N GLY A 36 -8.67 -16.37 -0.48
CA GLY A 36 -7.92 -16.59 -1.71
C GLY A 36 -6.62 -15.81 -1.69
N MET A 37 -5.67 -16.18 -2.56
CA MET A 37 -4.33 -15.61 -2.58
C MET A 37 -4.32 -14.07 -2.61
N GLY A 38 -5.23 -13.45 -3.37
CA GLY A 38 -5.36 -12.00 -3.38
C GLY A 38 -5.93 -11.40 -2.09
N GLY A 39 -6.84 -12.10 -1.40
CA GLY A 39 -7.33 -11.71 -0.07
C GLY A 39 -6.23 -11.75 0.98
N ALA A 40 -5.39 -12.79 0.97
CA ALA A 40 -4.23 -12.90 1.85
C ALA A 40 -3.22 -11.76 1.62
N LEU A 41 -2.94 -11.40 0.36
CA LEU A 41 -2.09 -10.26 0.00
C LEU A 41 -2.67 -8.92 0.50
N LEU A 42 -3.99 -8.74 0.41
CA LEU A 42 -4.63 -7.54 0.96
C LEU A 42 -4.49 -7.46 2.48
N PHE A 43 -4.70 -8.57 3.21
CA PHE A 43 -4.45 -8.61 4.65
C PHE A 43 -2.99 -8.30 4.99
N LEU A 44 -2.04 -8.77 4.19
CA LEU A 44 -0.62 -8.51 4.36
C LEU A 44 -0.24 -7.04 4.06
N SER A 45 -1.00 -6.32 3.24
CA SER A 45 -0.75 -4.89 2.99
C SER A 45 -0.90 -4.02 4.24
N ILE A 46 -1.73 -4.43 5.21
CA ILE A 46 -1.92 -3.71 6.48
C ILE A 46 -0.61 -3.62 7.26
N PRO A 47 0.02 -4.74 7.69
CA PRO A 47 1.27 -4.68 8.44
C PRO A 47 2.41 -4.07 7.62
N ILE A 48 2.47 -4.32 6.30
CA ILE A 48 3.49 -3.71 5.43
C ILE A 48 3.37 -2.18 5.45
N SER A 49 2.16 -1.65 5.31
CA SER A 49 1.94 -0.20 5.31
C SER A 49 2.24 0.45 6.67
N LEU A 50 1.95 -0.23 7.78
CA LEU A 50 2.31 0.23 9.13
C LEU A 50 3.83 0.31 9.32
N ILE A 51 4.56 -0.75 8.94
CA ILE A 51 6.03 -0.77 9.04
C ILE A 51 6.62 0.35 8.19
N TYR A 52 6.10 0.52 6.97
CA TYR A 52 6.57 1.57 6.06
C TYR A 52 6.31 2.98 6.60
N LEU A 53 5.13 3.20 7.18
CA LEU A 53 4.75 4.45 7.83
C LEU A 53 5.67 4.77 9.01
N ILE A 54 6.00 3.80 9.87
CA ILE A 54 6.95 3.99 10.98
C ILE A 54 8.33 4.41 10.46
N ILE A 55 8.82 3.77 9.39
CA ILE A 55 10.11 4.11 8.76
C ILE A 55 10.08 5.54 8.21
N LEU A 56 9.00 5.94 7.55
CA LEU A 56 8.83 7.30 7.03
C LEU A 56 8.79 8.34 8.15
N PHE A 57 8.05 8.07 9.23
CA PHE A 57 8.02 8.96 10.41
C PHE A 57 9.38 9.10 11.06
N TYR A 58 10.13 7.99 11.21
CA TYR A 58 11.49 8.03 11.74
C TYR A 58 12.42 8.88 10.86
N LYS A 59 12.34 8.72 9.52
CA LYS A 59 13.14 9.52 8.58
C LYS A 59 12.73 10.99 8.56
N LEU A 60 11.45 11.28 8.68
CA LEU A 60 10.90 12.63 8.78
C LEU A 60 11.42 13.32 10.05
N TYR A 61 11.35 12.66 11.21
CA TYR A 61 11.87 13.20 12.46
C TYR A 61 13.38 13.48 12.40
N LYS A 62 14.15 12.64 11.69
CA LYS A 62 15.59 12.78 11.57
C LYS A 62 16.04 13.83 10.54
N SER A 63 15.29 14.00 9.45
CA SER A 63 15.75 14.76 8.27
C SER A 63 14.93 16.02 8.00
N GLU A 64 13.76 16.18 8.63
CA GLU A 64 12.78 17.26 8.43
C GLU A 64 12.39 17.55 6.96
N ASP A 65 12.65 16.60 6.06
CA ASP A 65 12.41 16.75 4.63
C ASP A 65 10.93 16.56 4.29
N GLN A 66 10.36 17.56 3.60
CA GLN A 66 8.96 17.56 3.14
C GLN A 66 8.63 16.35 2.24
N GLN A 67 9.62 15.73 1.59
CA GLN A 67 9.41 14.55 0.75
C GLN A 67 8.84 13.35 1.53
N TYR A 68 9.21 13.22 2.81
CA TYR A 68 8.69 12.15 3.66
C TYR A 68 7.25 12.42 4.10
N LEU A 69 6.90 13.68 4.38
CA LEU A 69 5.51 14.10 4.64
C LEU A 69 4.60 13.79 3.45
N ASN A 70 5.02 14.18 2.24
CA ASN A 70 4.28 13.89 1.01
C ASN A 70 4.08 12.38 0.81
N SER A 71 5.10 11.57 1.11
CA SER A 71 4.99 10.10 1.02
C SER A 71 3.96 9.54 2.00
N ILE A 72 3.86 10.10 3.22
CA ILE A 72 2.83 9.73 4.20
C ILE A 72 1.44 10.13 3.71
N TYR A 73 1.29 11.33 3.13
CA TYR A 73 0.01 11.76 2.56
C TYR A 73 -0.43 10.89 1.39
N ILE A 74 0.48 10.52 0.49
CA ILE A 74 0.21 9.60 -0.63
C ILE A 74 -0.23 8.24 -0.09
N LEU A 75 0.48 7.68 0.89
CA LEU A 75 0.14 6.40 1.50
C LEU A 75 -1.27 6.41 2.11
N THR A 76 -1.58 7.48 2.84
CA THR A 76 -2.89 7.69 3.46
C THR A 76 -3.98 7.83 2.40
N GLY A 77 -3.72 8.60 1.33
CA GLY A 77 -4.64 8.77 0.20
C GLY A 77 -4.95 7.47 -0.53
N ILE A 78 -3.93 6.62 -0.75
CA ILE A 78 -4.10 5.28 -1.35
C ILE A 78 -5.01 4.41 -0.47
N TRP A 79 -4.81 4.42 0.85
CA TRP A 79 -5.66 3.66 1.78
C TRP A 79 -7.10 4.16 1.83
N ILE A 80 -7.31 5.48 1.83
CA ILE A 80 -8.66 6.07 1.76
C ILE A 80 -9.35 5.66 0.46
N LEU A 81 -8.66 5.76 -0.67
CA LEU A 81 -9.19 5.38 -1.97
C LEU A 81 -9.51 3.88 -2.03
N PHE A 82 -8.65 3.04 -1.47
CA PHE A 82 -8.88 1.60 -1.32
C PHE A 82 -10.13 1.31 -0.45
N PHE A 83 -10.31 2.02 0.66
CA PHE A 83 -11.48 1.85 1.54
C PHE A 83 -12.79 2.27 0.84
N ILE A 84 -12.74 3.34 0.04
CA ILE A 84 -13.88 3.77 -0.78
C ILE A 84 -14.22 2.72 -1.84
N LEU A 85 -13.22 2.17 -2.53
CA LEU A 85 -13.42 1.12 -3.52
C LEU A 85 -14.02 -0.15 -2.90
N LEU A 86 -13.54 -0.55 -1.72
CA LEU A 86 -14.12 -1.66 -0.97
C LEU A 86 -15.58 -1.40 -0.62
N LYS A 87 -15.91 -0.20 -0.12
CA LYS A 87 -17.29 0.17 0.23
C LYS A 87 -18.22 0.18 -0.99
N LEU A 88 -17.73 0.58 -2.16
CA LEU A 88 -18.51 0.61 -3.41
C LEU A 88 -18.73 -0.78 -4.02
N ASN A 89 -17.88 -1.74 -3.68
CA ASN A 89 -17.91 -3.10 -4.22
C ASN A 89 -18.51 -4.13 -3.24
N VAL A 90 -19.01 -3.66 -2.09
CA VAL A 90 -19.82 -4.40 -1.09
C VAL A 90 -21.27 -3.96 -1.24
#